data_AF-A0A397DEV7-F1
#
_entry.id   AF-A0A397DEV7-F1
#
_cell.length_a   1.000
_cell.length_b   1.000
_cell.length_c   1.000
_cell.angle_alpha   90.00
_cell.angle_beta   90.00
_cell.angle_gamma   90.00
#
_symmetry.space_group_name_H-M   'P 1'
#
loop_
_entity.id
_entity.type
_entity.pdbx_description
1 polymer ?
#
loop_
_entity_poly.entity_id
_entity_poly.type
_entity_poly.pdbx_seq_one_letter_code
_entity_poly.pdbx_strand_id
1 'polypeptide(L)'
;TLRWIDRCIAAHKRPATQNLFGIVQVHIVYILQGLLRIKSADFASDGGPLDATCACFVCTEYSRAYLHHVMKKDGSIGPQLITYHNVAYMLHLMAQVRQAILNDSFPSFVRAFMAEWHQGTPVPAWVHDALNYVGIPLNQAE
;
A
#
# COMPACT_ATOMS: atom_id res chain seq x y z
N THR A 1 10.57 13.90 -1.84
CA THR A 1 9.29 13.60 -2.50
C THR A 1 8.59 14.85 -3.04
N LEU A 2 8.45 15.94 -2.28
CA LEU A 2 7.82 17.18 -2.77
C LEU A 2 8.49 17.77 -4.03
N ARG A 3 9.82 17.82 -4.08
CA ARG A 3 10.54 18.30 -5.28
C ARG A 3 10.27 17.51 -6.57
N TRP A 4 9.79 16.26 -6.47
CA TRP A 4 9.36 15.48 -7.64
C TRP A 4 7.98 15.95 -8.11
N ILE A 5 7.04 16.22 -7.19
CA ILE A 5 5.71 16.72 -7.57
C ILE A 5 5.79 18.09 -8.22
N ASP A 6 6.68 18.97 -7.75
CA ASP A 6 6.91 20.30 -8.34
C ASP A 6 7.33 20.18 -9.81
N ARG A 7 8.24 19.24 -10.11
CA ARG A 7 8.67 18.96 -11.49
C ARG A 7 7.56 18.36 -12.34
N CYS A 8 6.76 17.46 -11.77
CA CYS A 8 5.61 16.88 -12.45
C CYS A 8 4.56 17.93 -12.79
N ILE A 9 4.25 18.85 -11.87
CA ILE A 9 3.35 19.99 -12.11
C ILE A 9 3.91 20.89 -13.21
N ALA A 10 5.20 21.25 -13.14
CA ALA A 10 5.84 22.08 -14.17
C ALA A 10 5.84 21.44 -15.57
N ALA A 11 5.97 20.11 -15.65
CA ALA A 11 5.97 19.35 -16.90
C ALA A 11 4.55 19.03 -17.43
N HIS A 12 3.52 19.15 -16.59
CA HIS A 12 2.16 18.73 -16.93
C HIS A 12 1.44 19.74 -17.83
N LYS A 13 1.23 19.38 -19.09
CA LYS A 13 0.66 20.28 -20.10
C LYS A 13 -0.86 20.23 -20.22
N ARG A 14 -1.53 19.27 -19.57
CA ARG A 14 -2.97 19.00 -19.75
C ARG A 14 -3.72 18.83 -18.43
N PRO A 15 -3.74 19.86 -17.56
CA PRO A 15 -4.35 19.76 -16.23
C PRO A 15 -5.86 19.50 -16.26
N ALA A 16 -6.57 19.93 -17.32
CA ALA A 16 -8.03 19.77 -17.41
C ALA A 16 -8.48 18.36 -17.83
N THR A 17 -7.59 17.55 -18.41
CA THR A 17 -7.96 16.24 -19.01
C THR A 17 -7.11 15.07 -18.53
N GLN A 18 -6.04 15.33 -17.78
CA GLN A 18 -5.13 14.30 -17.28
C GLN A 18 -4.73 14.64 -15.85
N ASN A 19 -4.81 13.67 -14.95
CA ASN A 19 -4.38 13.83 -13.56
C ASN A 19 -2.91 13.43 -13.41
N LEU A 20 -2.20 14.11 -12.52
CA LEU A 20 -0.89 13.66 -12.06
C LEU A 20 -1.09 12.55 -11.04
N PHE A 21 -0.53 11.37 -11.32
CA PHE A 21 -0.53 10.26 -10.37
C PHE A 21 0.88 10.09 -9.80
N GLY A 22 0.98 9.98 -8.48
CA GLY A 22 2.22 9.63 -7.82
C GLY A 22 2.71 8.27 -8.31
N ILE A 23 3.95 8.17 -8.77
CA ILE A 23 4.56 6.86 -9.03
C ILE A 23 4.75 6.20 -7.67
N VAL A 24 4.00 5.11 -7.43
CA VAL A 24 4.22 4.26 -6.27
C VAL A 24 5.64 3.70 -6.37
N GLN A 25 6.40 3.89 -5.30
CA GLN A 25 7.78 3.45 -5.21
C GLN A 25 7.84 1.93 -5.39
N VAL A 26 8.27 1.49 -6.58
CA VAL A 26 8.18 0.10 -7.08
C VAL A 26 8.92 -0.93 -6.21
N HIS A 27 9.80 -0.48 -5.31
CA HIS A 27 10.52 -1.34 -4.39
C HIS A 27 9.72 -1.74 -3.15
N ILE A 28 8.66 -1.00 -2.84
CA ILE A 28 7.82 -1.20 -1.67
C ILE A 28 6.47 -1.74 -2.16
N VAL A 29 6.06 -2.83 -1.55
CA VAL A 29 4.79 -3.50 -1.85
C VAL A 29 3.85 -3.29 -0.68
N TYR A 30 2.64 -2.85 -0.96
CA TYR A 30 1.59 -2.74 0.04
C TYR A 30 0.93 -4.10 0.28
N ILE A 31 0.85 -4.53 1.53
CA ILE A 31 0.05 -5.68 1.94
C ILE A 31 -0.84 -5.25 3.11
N LEU A 32 -1.83 -6.07 3.46
CA LEU A 32 -2.69 -5.77 4.62
C LEU A 32 -1.88 -5.49 5.89
N GLN A 33 -0.82 -6.27 6.07
CA GLN A 33 0.08 -6.28 7.22
C GLN A 33 1.22 -5.26 7.16
N GLY A 34 1.14 -4.26 6.27
CA GLY A 34 2.12 -3.20 6.16
C GLY A 34 2.87 -3.19 4.83
N LEU A 35 4.20 -3.06 4.91
CA LEU A 35 5.04 -2.82 3.74
C LEU A 35 6.08 -3.92 3.58
N LEU A 36 6.07 -4.60 2.43
CA LEU A 36 7.11 -5.55 2.07
C LEU A 36 8.20 -4.91 1.22
N ARG A 37 9.45 -5.23 1.55
CA ARG A 37 10.62 -4.94 0.72
C ARG A 37 10.96 -6.18 -0.08
N ILE A 38 10.35 -6.35 -1.25
CA ILE A 38 10.45 -7.59 -2.04
C ILE A 38 11.88 -7.95 -2.46
N LYS A 39 12.79 -6.96 -2.48
CA LYS A 39 14.24 -7.17 -2.73
C LYS A 39 15.00 -7.78 -1.54
N SER A 40 14.39 -7.91 -0.36
CA SER A 40 15.02 -8.52 0.83
C SER A 40 15.39 -9.98 0.55
N ALA A 41 16.54 -10.42 1.08
CA ALA A 41 17.02 -11.79 0.91
C ALA A 41 16.07 -12.83 1.51
N ASP A 42 15.26 -12.46 2.50
CA ASP A 42 14.29 -13.32 3.16
C ASP A 42 13.27 -13.91 2.18
N PHE A 43 12.97 -13.20 1.09
CA PHE A 43 12.00 -13.62 0.09
C PHE A 43 12.61 -14.44 -1.05
N ALA A 44 13.92 -14.68 -1.07
CA ALA A 44 14.60 -15.32 -2.20
C ALA A 44 14.10 -16.76 -2.48
N SER A 45 13.68 -17.47 -1.43
CA SER A 45 13.20 -18.86 -1.50
C SER A 45 11.77 -19.03 -1.00
N ASP A 46 11.04 -17.92 -0.85
CA ASP A 46 9.68 -17.93 -0.33
C ASP A 46 8.65 -18.26 -1.43
N GLY A 47 8.10 -19.47 -1.39
CA GLY A 47 7.10 -19.96 -2.34
C GLY A 47 5.69 -19.39 -2.15
N GLY A 48 5.44 -18.61 -1.09
CA GLY A 48 4.12 -18.04 -0.81
C GLY A 48 3.72 -16.90 -1.76
N PRO A 49 2.42 -16.57 -1.82
CA PRO A 49 1.93 -15.43 -2.61
C PRO A 49 2.41 -14.11 -2.00
N LEU A 50 2.36 -13.02 -2.77
CA LEU A 50 2.77 -11.70 -2.29
C LEU A 50 1.93 -11.24 -1.08
N ASP A 51 0.62 -11.42 -1.14
CA ASP A 51 -0.34 -11.22 -0.06
C ASP A 51 -1.41 -12.32 -0.15
N ALA A 52 -1.59 -13.09 0.91
CA ALA A 52 -2.56 -14.20 0.95
C ALA A 52 -4.02 -13.73 0.96
N THR A 53 -4.27 -12.47 1.32
CA THR A 53 -5.62 -11.87 1.36
C THR A 53 -6.00 -11.16 0.06
N CYS A 54 -5.05 -10.97 -0.85
CA CYS A 54 -5.27 -10.26 -2.11
C CYS A 54 -5.59 -11.23 -3.26
N ALA A 55 -6.74 -11.01 -3.91
CA ALA A 55 -7.18 -11.80 -5.06
C ALA A 55 -6.70 -11.26 -6.42
N CYS A 56 -5.67 -10.40 -6.45
CA CYS A 56 -5.17 -9.84 -7.71
C CYS A 56 -4.36 -10.89 -8.49
N PHE A 57 -4.33 -10.76 -9.83
CA PHE A 57 -3.57 -11.64 -10.73
C PHE A 57 -2.13 -11.92 -10.26
N VAL A 58 -1.46 -10.91 -9.69
CA VAL A 58 -0.07 -11.07 -9.25
C VAL A 58 0.03 -12.00 -8.04
N CYS A 59 -0.90 -11.89 -7.10
CA CYS A 59 -0.94 -12.72 -5.90
C CYS A 59 -1.39 -14.16 -6.18
N THR A 60 -2.17 -14.39 -7.24
CA THR A 60 -2.63 -15.73 -7.61
C THR A 60 -1.61 -16.50 -8.43
N GLU A 61 -0.89 -15.81 -9.33
CA GLU A 61 0.01 -16.48 -10.29
C GLU A 61 1.49 -16.50 -9.88
N TYR A 62 1.95 -15.57 -9.04
CA TYR A 62 3.38 -15.42 -8.74
C TYR A 62 3.70 -15.53 -7.26
N SER A 63 4.80 -16.22 -6.97
CA SER A 63 5.36 -16.32 -5.62
C SER A 63 6.27 -15.13 -5.27
N ARG A 64 6.49 -14.92 -3.98
CA ARG A 64 7.46 -13.92 -3.47
C ARG A 64 8.88 -14.18 -3.97
N ALA A 65 9.30 -15.45 -4.07
CA ALA A 65 10.59 -15.84 -4.65
C ALA A 65 10.73 -15.43 -6.12
N TYR A 66 9.69 -15.67 -6.93
CA TYR A 66 9.70 -15.25 -8.33
C TYR A 66 9.80 -13.72 -8.44
N LEU A 67 8.96 -13.00 -7.70
CA LEU A 67 8.96 -11.54 -7.69
C LEU A 67 10.30 -10.98 -7.18
N HIS A 68 10.90 -11.58 -6.16
CA HIS A 68 12.23 -11.23 -5.66
C HIS A 68 13.30 -11.36 -6.76
N HIS A 69 13.32 -12.51 -7.45
CA HIS A 69 14.26 -12.78 -8.53
C HIS A 69 14.10 -11.79 -9.69
N VAL A 70 12.87 -11.60 -10.15
CA VAL A 70 12.57 -10.70 -11.28
C VAL A 70 12.82 -9.23 -10.93
N MET A 71 12.62 -8.82 -9.67
CA MET A 71 12.92 -7.46 -9.21
C MET A 71 14.43 -7.18 -9.06
N LYS A 72 15.25 -8.23 -8.93
CA LYS A 72 16.72 -8.13 -8.93
C LYS A 72 17.31 -8.15 -10.34
N LYS A 73 16.63 -8.76 -11.29
CA LYS A 73 17.03 -8.75 -12.70
C LYS A 73 16.66 -7.40 -13.32
N ASP A 74 17.56 -6.81 -14.10
CA ASP A 74 17.28 -5.56 -14.82
C ASP A 74 16.27 -5.83 -15.94
N GLY A 75 14.98 -5.58 -15.65
CA GLY A 75 13.87 -5.78 -16.58
C GLY A 75 12.61 -5.01 -16.16
N SER A 76 11.70 -4.79 -17.11
CA SER A 76 10.47 -4.01 -16.88
C SER A 76 9.34 -4.79 -16.20
N ILE A 77 9.36 -6.12 -16.29
CA ILE A 77 8.23 -6.96 -15.86
C ILE A 77 8.03 -6.96 -14.33
N GLY A 78 9.10 -7.02 -13.53
CA GLY A 78 9.01 -6.91 -12.07
C GLY A 78 8.30 -5.63 -11.63
N PRO A 79 8.76 -4.45 -12.09
CA PRO A 79 8.10 -3.19 -11.84
C PRO A 79 6.63 -3.13 -12.23
N GLN A 80 6.26 -3.70 -13.37
CA GLN A 80 4.87 -3.75 -13.84
C GLN A 80 3.99 -4.61 -12.92
N LEU A 81 4.47 -5.79 -12.51
CA LEU A 81 3.75 -6.68 -11.60
C LEU A 81 3.55 -6.02 -10.22
N ILE A 82 4.59 -5.39 -9.66
CA ILE A 82 4.44 -4.67 -8.38
C ILE A 82 3.46 -3.50 -8.50
N THR A 83 3.50 -2.77 -9.61
CA THR A 83 2.55 -1.67 -9.86
C THR A 83 1.12 -2.19 -9.94
N TYR A 84 0.90 -3.30 -10.64
CA TYR A 84 -0.41 -3.93 -10.75
C TYR A 84 -0.98 -4.28 -9.37
N HIS A 85 -0.18 -4.96 -8.53
CA HIS A 85 -0.57 -5.32 -7.17
C HIS A 85 -0.88 -4.07 -6.33
N ASN A 86 0.02 -3.08 -6.33
CA ASN A 86 -0.14 -1.88 -5.51
C ASN A 86 -1.40 -1.08 -5.90
N VAL A 87 -1.72 -1.01 -7.20
CA VAL A 87 -2.97 -0.37 -7.66
C VAL A 87 -4.19 -1.18 -7.21
N ALA A 88 -4.16 -2.50 -7.36
CA ALA A 88 -5.24 -3.37 -6.91
C ALA A 88 -5.49 -3.24 -5.40
N TYR A 89 -4.43 -3.22 -4.59
CA TYR A 89 -4.49 -2.98 -3.15
C TYR A 89 -5.15 -1.64 -2.82
N MET A 90 -4.69 -0.55 -3.44
CA MET A 90 -5.22 0.78 -3.18
C MET A 90 -6.71 0.90 -3.57
N LEU A 91 -7.10 0.33 -4.71
CA LEU A 91 -8.50 0.29 -5.13
C LEU A 91 -9.36 -0.49 -4.14
N HIS A 92 -8.87 -1.63 -3.66
CA HIS A 92 -9.56 -2.45 -2.67
C HIS A 92 -9.70 -1.71 -1.33
N LEU A 93 -8.64 -1.10 -0.83
CA LEU A 93 -8.65 -0.32 0.40
C LEU A 93 -9.65 0.84 0.33
N MET A 94 -9.66 1.59 -0.78
CA MET A 94 -10.62 2.69 -0.97
C MET A 94 -12.06 2.19 -1.07
N ALA A 95 -12.28 1.02 -1.66
CA ALA A 95 -13.60 0.38 -1.67
C ALA A 95 -14.07 0.02 -0.24
N GLN A 96 -13.19 -0.57 0.58
CA GLN A 96 -13.50 -0.88 1.98
C GLN A 96 -13.80 0.38 2.80
N VAL A 97 -12.98 1.43 2.65
CA VAL A 97 -13.22 2.74 3.27
C VAL A 97 -14.59 3.28 2.89
N ARG A 98 -14.93 3.25 1.59
CA ARG A 98 -16.24 3.70 1.11
C ARG A 98 -17.37 2.89 1.74
N GLN A 99 -17.26 1.56 1.82
CA GLN A 99 -18.28 0.72 2.44
C GLN A 99 -18.42 1.01 3.93
N ALA A 100 -17.32 1.23 4.65
CA ALA A 100 -17.37 1.58 6.06
C ALA A 100 -18.06 2.93 6.32
N ILE A 101 -17.89 3.90 5.42
CA ILE A 101 -18.61 5.19 5.48
C ILE A 101 -20.11 4.99 5.23
N LEU A 102 -20.48 4.21 4.21
CA LEU A 102 -21.90 3.94 3.89
C LEU A 102 -22.61 3.16 5.01
N ASN A 103 -21.88 2.30 5.71
CA ASN A 103 -22.38 1.48 6.83
C ASN A 103 -22.24 2.17 8.19
N ASP A 104 -21.88 3.47 8.24
CA ASP A 104 -21.66 4.25 9.47
C ASP A 104 -20.69 3.58 10.48
N SER A 105 -19.72 2.84 9.96
CA SER A 105 -18.75 2.04 10.74
C SER A 105 -17.29 2.45 10.49
N PHE A 106 -17.08 3.62 9.88
CA PHE A 106 -15.76 4.14 9.53
C PHE A 106 -14.78 4.23 10.71
N PRO A 107 -15.17 4.74 11.91
CA PRO A 107 -14.24 4.75 13.06
C PRO A 107 -13.76 3.36 13.47
N SER A 108 -14.65 2.35 13.40
CA SER A 108 -14.30 0.96 13.72
C SER A 108 -13.39 0.35 12.65
N PHE A 109 -13.63 0.66 11.38
CA PHE A 109 -12.74 0.29 10.29
C PHE A 109 -11.33 0.84 10.49
N VAL A 110 -11.18 2.14 10.81
CA VAL A 110 -9.86 2.76 11.03
C VAL A 110 -9.12 2.09 12.19
N ARG A 111 -9.80 1.81 13.30
CA ARG A 111 -9.19 1.11 14.44
C ARG A 111 -8.70 -0.28 14.07
N ALA A 112 -9.52 -1.06 13.36
CA ALA A 112 -9.14 -2.39 12.89
C ALA A 112 -7.96 -2.35 11.91
N PHE A 113 -8.00 -1.41 10.95
CA PHE A 113 -6.93 -1.20 9.99
C PHE A 113 -5.61 -0.83 10.66
N MET A 114 -5.63 0.12 11.60
CA MET A 114 -4.40 0.54 12.32
C MET A 114 -3.82 -0.59 13.17
N ALA A 115 -4.67 -1.40 13.81
CA ALA A 115 -4.23 -2.56 14.58
C ALA A 115 -3.52 -3.61 13.70
N GLU A 116 -4.12 -3.95 12.54
CA GLU A 116 -3.55 -4.92 11.60
C GLU A 116 -2.29 -4.39 10.90
N TRP A 117 -2.27 -3.11 10.54
CA TRP A 117 -1.14 -2.49 9.85
C TRP A 117 0.12 -2.42 10.72
N HIS A 118 -0.05 -2.10 12.00
CA HIS A 118 1.06 -1.93 12.93
C HIS A 118 1.45 -3.19 13.70
N GLN A 119 0.61 -4.23 13.77
CA GLN A 119 0.93 -5.53 14.41
C GLN A 119 1.60 -5.40 15.79
N GLY A 120 1.14 -4.46 16.63
CA GLY A 120 1.73 -4.20 17.95
C GLY A 120 2.96 -3.28 17.96
N THR A 121 3.41 -2.80 16.81
CA THR A 121 4.36 -1.67 16.77
C THR A 121 3.67 -0.37 17.20
N PRO A 122 4.38 0.53 17.89
CA PRO A 122 3.80 1.79 18.33
C PRO A 122 3.40 2.64 17.12
N VAL A 123 2.13 3.03 17.09
CA VAL A 123 1.60 3.96 16.07
C VAL A 123 2.23 5.34 16.31
N PRO A 124 2.72 6.04 15.26
CA PRO A 124 3.36 7.33 15.44
C PRO A 124 2.43 8.38 16.07
N ALA A 125 2.98 9.26 16.92
CA ALA A 125 2.22 10.27 17.65
C ALA A 125 1.34 11.15 16.74
N TRP A 126 1.86 11.60 15.60
CA TRP A 126 1.10 12.42 14.65
C TRP A 126 -0.16 11.74 14.11
N VAL A 127 -0.18 10.40 14.04
CA VAL A 127 -1.36 9.63 13.62
C VAL A 127 -2.41 9.63 14.73
N HIS A 128 -1.98 9.44 15.98
CA HIS A 128 -2.87 9.58 17.14
C HIS A 128 -3.48 10.98 17.19
N ASP A 129 -2.67 12.03 17.03
CA ASP A 129 -3.13 13.42 17.05
C ASP A 129 -4.16 13.69 15.95
N ALA A 130 -3.86 13.27 14.72
CA ALA A 130 -4.75 13.44 13.57
C ALA A 130 -6.09 12.70 13.75
N LEU A 131 -6.05 11.48 14.27
CA LEU A 131 -7.26 10.68 14.49
C LEU A 131 -8.08 11.18 15.69
N ASN A 132 -7.42 11.62 16.75
CA ASN A 132 -8.08 12.27 17.89
C ASN A 132 -8.79 13.56 17.48
N TYR A 133 -8.18 14.36 16.61
CA TYR A 133 -8.77 15.60 16.09
C TYR A 133 -10.10 15.35 15.37
N VAL A 134 -10.24 14.23 14.67
CA VAL A 134 -11.48 13.85 13.97
C VAL A 134 -12.39 12.94 14.81
N GLY A 135 -12.12 12.77 16.11
CA GLY A 135 -12.96 11.99 17.02
C GLY A 135 -12.83 10.47 16.89
N ILE A 136 -11.71 9.96 16.38
CA ILE A 136 -11.43 8.52 16.22
C ILE A 136 -10.21 8.14 17.08
N PRO A 137 -10.32 8.11 18.42
CA PRO A 137 -9.20 7.70 19.25
C PRO A 137 -8.82 6.24 18.96
N LEU A 138 -7.52 5.99 18.81
CA LEU A 138 -6.96 4.63 18.84
C LEU A 138 -6.78 4.26 20.32
N ASN A 139 -7.26 3.08 20.72
CA ASN A 139 -6.99 2.56 22.05
C ASN A 139 -5.47 2.42 22.19
N GLN A 140 -4.89 2.96 23.26
CA GLN A 140 -3.49 2.77 23.56
C GLN A 140 -3.25 1.27 23.72
N ALA A 141 -2.31 0.71 22.96
CA ALA A 141 -1.72 -0.56 23.35
C ALA A 141 -1.07 -0.31 24.72
N GLU A 142 -1.56 -0.99 25.75
CA GLU A 142 -0.85 -1.13 27.03
C GLU A 142 0.54 -1.73 26.82
#